data_AF-A0A6P0XI91-F1
#
_entry.id   AF-A0A6P0XI91-F1
#
_cell.length_a   1.000
_cell.length_b   1.000
_cell.length_c   1.000
_cell.angle_alpha   90.00
_cell.angle_beta   90.00
_cell.angle_gamma   90.00
#
_symmetry.space_group_name_H-M   'P 1'
#
loop_
_entity.id
_entity.type
_entity.pdbx_description
1 polymer ?
#
loop_
_entity_poly.entity_id
_entity_poly.type
_entity_poly.pdbx_seq_one_letter_code
_entity_poly.pdbx_strand_id
1 'polypeptide(L)'
;EKLMGTLYGIASKDAERVVVSLIDLGALTPTGDMGPVRRSIQYMLDNFMDKPFEAQSITAISDDLYEVAYDQPFRFPATFTFVMRAFSTLEGVGKGLDPEFNFMEVAQPFAMELMSDGNSQNTIFNELGRQAAQVSSTALGLPRRIEDAIDKLEQGDIRVRVRATETDRLVRRVSNVQMGTNYALLISGFTLSATILYVNNQPGLAFALILVVVVMGFAFIRLLKRINRLDKMM
;
A
#
# COMPACT_ATOMS: atom_id res chain seq x y z
N GLU A 1 -14.65 -9.82 -24.06
CA GLU A 1 -14.30 -8.39 -23.95
C GLU A 1 -13.20 -8.12 -22.91
N LYS A 2 -13.44 -8.30 -21.60
CA LYS A 2 -12.46 -7.98 -20.54
C LYS A 2 -11.08 -8.67 -20.66
N LEU A 3 -11.07 -9.91 -21.14
CA LEU A 3 -9.86 -10.68 -21.40
C LEU A 3 -9.05 -10.15 -22.60
N MET A 4 -9.74 -9.64 -23.64
CA MET A 4 -9.05 -8.99 -24.77
C MET A 4 -8.38 -7.69 -24.36
N GLY A 5 -9.00 -6.92 -23.46
CA GLY A 5 -8.38 -5.71 -22.89
C GLY A 5 -7.06 -6.00 -22.16
N THR A 6 -6.99 -7.13 -21.46
CA THR A 6 -5.77 -7.58 -20.77
C THR A 6 -4.68 -7.95 -21.78
N LEU A 7 -5.02 -8.77 -22.79
CA LEU A 7 -4.08 -9.18 -23.84
C LEU A 7 -3.58 -7.97 -24.66
N TYR A 8 -4.46 -7.00 -24.91
CA TYR A 8 -4.08 -5.74 -25.54
C TYR A 8 -3.09 -4.96 -24.70
N GLY A 9 -3.37 -4.79 -23.40
CA GLY A 9 -2.46 -4.08 -22.50
C GLY A 9 -1.08 -4.73 -22.43
N ILE A 10 -1.03 -6.06 -22.49
CA ILE A 10 0.23 -6.82 -22.57
C ILE A 10 0.95 -6.57 -23.89
N ALA A 11 0.24 -6.67 -25.03
CA ALA A 11 0.81 -6.44 -26.35
C ALA A 11 1.32 -5.00 -26.55
N SER A 12 0.63 -4.01 -25.96
CA SER A 12 1.01 -2.60 -26.01
C SER A 12 1.99 -2.16 -24.92
N LYS A 13 2.50 -3.09 -24.10
CA LYS A 13 3.36 -2.83 -22.92
C LYS A 13 2.82 -1.72 -21.99
N ASP A 14 1.49 -1.65 -21.84
CA ASP A 14 0.80 -0.65 -21.01
C ASP A 14 0.35 -1.27 -19.69
N ALA A 15 1.15 -1.09 -18.63
CA ALA A 15 0.84 -1.64 -17.31
C ALA A 15 -0.45 -1.07 -16.70
N GLU A 16 -0.84 0.17 -17.03
CA GLU A 16 -2.07 0.75 -16.49
C GLU A 16 -3.31 0.04 -17.05
N ARG A 17 -3.31 -0.20 -18.36
CA ARG A 17 -4.38 -0.95 -19.02
C ARG A 17 -4.46 -2.39 -18.53
N VAL A 18 -3.33 -3.02 -18.24
CA VAL A 18 -3.28 -4.37 -17.64
C VAL A 18 -3.87 -4.36 -16.23
N VAL A 19 -3.47 -3.42 -15.36
CA VAL A 19 -4.01 -3.31 -13.99
C VAL A 19 -5.53 -3.13 -14.01
N VAL A 20 -6.04 -2.19 -14.81
CA VAL A 20 -7.48 -1.94 -14.93
C VAL A 20 -8.22 -3.19 -15.41
N SER A 21 -7.69 -3.87 -16.43
CA SER A 21 -8.31 -5.09 -16.95
C SER A 21 -8.31 -6.23 -15.94
N LEU A 22 -7.24 -6.37 -15.15
CA LEU A 22 -7.15 -7.37 -14.08
C LEU A 22 -8.12 -7.08 -12.91
N ILE A 23 -8.37 -5.81 -12.60
CA ILE A 23 -9.41 -5.39 -11.64
C ILE A 23 -10.79 -5.74 -12.20
N ASP A 24 -11.07 -5.43 -13.46
CA ASP A 24 -12.35 -5.72 -14.12
C ASP A 24 -12.66 -7.21 -14.22
N LEU A 25 -11.62 -8.03 -14.32
CA LEU A 25 -11.69 -9.49 -14.28
C LEU A 25 -11.83 -10.07 -12.86
N GLY A 26 -11.72 -9.24 -11.82
CA GLY A 26 -11.75 -9.67 -10.42
C GLY A 26 -10.48 -10.40 -9.97
N ALA A 27 -9.41 -10.35 -10.76
CA ALA A 27 -8.12 -10.96 -10.45
C ALA A 27 -7.31 -10.11 -9.44
N LEU A 28 -7.51 -8.78 -9.49
CA LEU A 28 -6.94 -7.81 -8.55
C LEU A 28 -8.07 -7.09 -7.79
N THR A 29 -7.87 -6.90 -6.48
CA THR A 29 -8.78 -6.10 -5.66
C THR A 29 -8.24 -4.67 -5.53
N PRO A 30 -9.02 -3.63 -5.87
CA PRO A 30 -8.59 -2.24 -5.74
C PRO A 30 -8.30 -1.88 -4.27
N THR A 31 -7.02 -1.86 -3.92
CA THR A 31 -6.46 -1.38 -2.64
C THR A 31 -5.87 0.03 -2.83
N GLY A 32 -5.80 0.81 -1.75
CA GLY A 32 -5.49 2.25 -1.77
C GLY A 32 -4.43 2.72 -2.78
N ASP A 33 -3.19 2.26 -2.68
CA ASP A 33 -2.13 2.61 -3.63
C ASP A 33 -1.80 1.44 -4.57
N MET A 34 -2.17 1.59 -5.84
CA MET A 34 -1.83 0.65 -6.92
C MET A 34 -0.50 0.94 -7.61
N GLY A 35 0.20 2.01 -7.23
CA GLY A 35 1.49 2.40 -7.78
C GLY A 35 2.56 1.29 -7.72
N PRO A 36 2.70 0.53 -6.62
CA PRO A 36 3.62 -0.60 -6.54
C PRO A 36 3.25 -1.74 -7.51
N VAL A 37 1.96 -2.07 -7.60
CA VAL A 37 1.45 -3.14 -8.49
C VAL A 37 1.68 -2.77 -9.95
N ARG A 38 1.38 -1.53 -10.33
CA ARG A 38 1.63 -1.01 -11.68
C ARG A 38 3.11 -1.07 -12.06
N ARG A 39 4.01 -0.64 -11.18
CA ARG A 39 5.46 -0.67 -11.43
C ARG A 39 5.97 -2.11 -11.62
N SER A 40 5.44 -3.04 -10.85
CA SER A 40 5.82 -4.45 -10.94
C SER A 40 5.32 -5.09 -12.23
N ILE A 41 4.08 -4.81 -12.63
CA ILE A 41 3.54 -5.24 -13.91
C ILE A 41 4.33 -4.62 -15.07
N GLN A 42 4.68 -3.33 -15.00
CA GLN A 42 5.52 -2.70 -16.02
C GLN A 42 6.88 -3.38 -16.14
N TYR A 43 7.53 -3.66 -15.01
CA TYR A 43 8.79 -4.39 -14.98
C TYR A 43 8.67 -5.77 -15.63
N MET A 44 7.55 -6.48 -15.42
CA MET A 44 7.30 -7.76 -16.09
C MET A 44 7.12 -7.59 -17.61
N LEU A 45 6.35 -6.60 -18.04
CA LEU A 45 6.13 -6.34 -19.47
C LEU A 45 7.44 -5.97 -20.19
N ASP A 46 8.32 -5.23 -19.53
CA ASP A 46 9.58 -4.76 -20.09
C ASP A 46 10.63 -5.88 -20.20
N ASN A 47 10.69 -6.79 -19.21
CA ASN A 47 11.78 -7.77 -19.10
C ASN A 47 11.44 -9.18 -19.62
N PHE A 48 10.15 -9.50 -19.81
CA PHE A 48 9.71 -10.88 -20.04
C PHE A 48 9.01 -11.11 -21.38
N MET A 49 8.49 -10.07 -22.05
CA MET A 49 7.78 -10.22 -23.33
C MET A 49 8.68 -10.61 -24.51
N ASP A 50 9.98 -10.33 -24.42
CA ASP A 50 10.93 -10.51 -25.54
C ASP A 50 11.75 -11.82 -25.43
N LYS A 51 11.40 -12.73 -24.50
CA LYS A 51 12.14 -13.99 -24.27
C LYS A 51 11.24 -15.21 -24.46
N PRO A 52 11.77 -16.31 -25.05
CA PRO A 52 11.01 -17.54 -25.20
C PRO A 52 10.64 -18.14 -23.84
N PHE A 53 9.38 -18.59 -23.74
CA PHE A 53 8.74 -19.09 -22.52
C PHE A 53 9.50 -20.27 -21.87
N GLU A 54 10.26 -21.02 -22.68
CA GLU A 54 11.04 -22.20 -22.29
C GLU A 54 12.32 -21.86 -21.52
N ALA A 55 12.82 -20.61 -21.62
CA ALA A 55 14.04 -20.15 -20.93
C ALA A 55 13.76 -19.40 -19.61
N GLN A 56 12.48 -19.21 -19.26
CA GLN A 56 12.08 -18.51 -18.04
C GLN A 56 11.76 -19.51 -16.95
N SER A 57 12.68 -19.63 -15.99
CA SER A 57 12.40 -20.31 -14.73
C SER A 57 11.26 -19.59 -14.03
N ILE A 58 10.07 -20.20 -14.03
CA ILE A 58 8.89 -19.79 -13.22
C ILE A 58 9.29 -19.53 -11.75
N THR A 59 10.38 -20.14 -11.28
CA THR A 59 11.01 -19.95 -9.96
C THR A 59 11.64 -18.57 -9.71
N ALA A 60 12.16 -17.89 -10.72
CA ALA A 60 12.68 -16.52 -10.55
C ALA A 60 11.53 -15.49 -10.54
N ILE A 61 10.45 -15.80 -11.27
CA ILE A 61 9.22 -15.02 -11.29
C ILE A 61 8.46 -15.16 -9.98
N SER A 62 8.53 -16.33 -9.32
CA SER A 62 7.84 -16.55 -8.06
C SER A 62 8.44 -15.73 -6.92
N ASP A 63 9.76 -15.64 -6.76
CA ASP A 63 10.36 -14.97 -5.60
C ASP A 63 10.13 -13.45 -5.63
N ASP A 64 10.31 -12.81 -6.80
CA ASP A 64 10.08 -11.36 -6.96
C ASP A 64 8.57 -11.01 -6.95
N LEU A 65 7.70 -11.87 -7.50
CA LEU A 65 6.24 -11.67 -7.37
C LEU A 65 5.74 -11.97 -5.97
N TYR A 66 6.34 -12.92 -5.23
CA TYR A 66 5.95 -13.22 -3.85
C TYR A 66 6.23 -12.05 -2.93
N GLU A 67 7.35 -11.34 -3.12
CA GLU A 67 7.71 -10.19 -2.31
C GLU A 67 6.79 -8.98 -2.58
N VAL A 68 6.30 -8.83 -3.82
CA VAL A 68 5.32 -7.80 -4.21
C VAL A 68 3.88 -8.19 -3.86
N ALA A 69 3.54 -9.48 -3.92
CA ALA A 69 2.19 -10.00 -3.65
C ALA A 69 1.89 -10.18 -2.16
N TYR A 70 2.85 -9.91 -1.27
CA TYR A 70 2.72 -10.21 0.17
C TYR A 70 1.63 -9.43 0.92
N ASP A 71 0.84 -8.57 0.27
CA ASP A 71 -0.36 -7.93 0.84
C ASP A 71 -1.56 -7.84 -0.13
N GLN A 72 -1.50 -8.51 -1.29
CA GLN A 72 -2.57 -8.46 -2.28
C GLN A 72 -2.97 -9.88 -2.69
N PRO A 73 -4.22 -10.32 -2.43
CA PRO A 73 -4.65 -11.66 -2.79
C PRO A 73 -4.85 -11.73 -4.31
N PHE A 74 -3.78 -12.02 -5.04
CA PHE A 74 -3.84 -12.33 -6.46
C PHE A 74 -4.65 -13.63 -6.61
N ARG A 75 -5.86 -13.53 -7.17
CA ARG A 75 -6.72 -14.70 -7.41
C ARG A 75 -6.89 -14.88 -8.91
N PHE A 76 -6.22 -15.87 -9.48
CA PHE A 76 -6.45 -16.23 -10.88
C PHE A 76 -7.89 -16.76 -11.05
N PRO A 77 -8.72 -16.14 -11.91
CA PRO A 77 -10.07 -16.65 -12.17
C PRO A 77 -10.00 -18.08 -12.73
N ALA A 78 -10.88 -18.97 -12.28
CA ALA A 78 -10.91 -20.37 -12.73
C ALA A 78 -11.00 -20.50 -14.27
N THR A 79 -11.66 -19.54 -14.91
CA THR A 79 -11.79 -19.44 -16.37
C THR A 79 -10.45 -19.36 -17.10
N PHE A 80 -9.42 -18.75 -16.50
CA PHE A 80 -8.09 -18.63 -17.09
C PHE A 80 -7.40 -20.00 -17.22
N THR A 81 -7.65 -20.89 -16.26
CA THR A 81 -7.11 -22.26 -16.28
C THR A 81 -7.60 -23.04 -17.49
N PHE A 82 -8.88 -22.89 -17.86
CA PHE A 82 -9.44 -23.57 -19.03
C PHE A 82 -8.82 -23.06 -20.34
N VAL A 83 -8.57 -21.75 -20.44
CA VAL A 83 -7.92 -21.14 -21.60
C VAL A 83 -6.47 -21.62 -21.73
N MET A 84 -5.71 -21.60 -20.63
CA MET A 84 -4.33 -22.11 -20.63
C MET A 84 -4.28 -23.59 -21.02
N ARG A 85 -5.20 -24.42 -20.52
CA ARG A 85 -5.28 -25.83 -20.91
C ARG A 85 -5.53 -25.99 -22.41
N ALA A 86 -6.41 -25.18 -23.00
CA ALA A 86 -6.69 -25.21 -24.42
C ALA A 86 -5.45 -24.85 -25.25
N PHE A 87 -4.73 -23.77 -24.88
CA PHE A 87 -3.49 -23.37 -25.56
C PHE A 87 -2.39 -24.43 -25.44
N SER A 88 -2.15 -24.98 -24.24
CA SER A 88 -1.17 -26.06 -24.07
C SER A 88 -1.53 -27.32 -24.86
N THR A 89 -2.83 -27.62 -25.02
CA THR A 89 -3.28 -28.76 -25.83
C THR A 89 -3.01 -28.50 -27.32
N LEU A 90 -3.30 -27.29 -27.81
CA LEU A 90 -3.04 -26.89 -29.19
C LEU A 90 -1.55 -26.90 -29.52
N GLU A 91 -0.72 -26.34 -28.63
CA GLU A 91 0.73 -26.37 -28.78
C GLU A 91 1.28 -27.80 -28.75
N GLY A 92 0.78 -28.65 -27.85
CA GLY A 92 1.18 -30.05 -27.78
C GLY A 92 0.82 -30.85 -29.04
N VAL A 93 -0.34 -30.59 -29.65
CA VAL A 93 -0.71 -31.19 -30.94
C VAL A 93 0.17 -30.66 -32.06
N GLY A 94 0.46 -29.35 -32.08
CA GLY A 94 1.32 -28.72 -33.08
C GLY A 94 2.76 -29.25 -33.01
N LYS A 95 3.34 -29.35 -31.82
CA LYS A 95 4.66 -29.96 -31.59
C LYS A 95 4.74 -31.44 -31.94
N GLY A 96 3.60 -32.13 -31.95
CA GLY A 96 3.50 -33.51 -32.45
C GLY A 96 3.68 -33.62 -33.97
N LEU A 97 3.46 -32.54 -34.72
CA LEU A 97 3.61 -32.48 -36.18
C LEU A 97 4.90 -31.77 -36.61
N ASP A 98 5.27 -30.70 -35.90
CA ASP A 98 6.50 -29.94 -36.14
C ASP A 98 7.18 -29.64 -34.80
N PRO A 99 8.36 -30.22 -34.51
CA PRO A 99 9.05 -30.04 -33.23
C PRO A 99 9.40 -28.58 -32.88
N GLU A 100 9.55 -27.71 -33.87
CA GLU A 100 9.88 -26.28 -33.69
C GLU A 100 8.62 -25.40 -33.63
N PHE A 101 7.42 -26.00 -33.64
CA PHE A 101 6.17 -25.28 -33.65
C PHE A 101 5.96 -24.43 -32.39
N ASN A 102 5.78 -23.13 -32.58
CA ASN A 102 5.42 -22.17 -31.54
C ASN A 102 4.00 -21.61 -31.79
N PHE A 103 3.05 -22.01 -30.95
CA PHE A 103 1.65 -21.56 -31.06
C PHE A 103 1.52 -20.03 -31.03
N MET A 104 2.35 -19.34 -30.23
CA MET A 104 2.24 -17.89 -30.04
C MET A 104 2.60 -17.11 -31.32
N GLU A 105 3.62 -17.57 -32.05
CA GLU A 105 4.06 -16.94 -33.31
C GLU A 105 2.99 -17.06 -34.39
N VAL A 106 2.34 -18.22 -34.47
CA VAL A 106 1.28 -18.48 -35.46
C VAL A 106 -0.01 -17.74 -35.10
N ALA A 107 -0.32 -17.58 -33.81
CA ALA A 107 -1.53 -16.92 -33.35
C ALA A 107 -1.46 -15.38 -33.40
N GLN A 108 -0.25 -14.80 -33.43
CA GLN A 108 -0.01 -13.35 -33.43
C GLN A 108 -0.78 -12.57 -34.50
N PRO A 109 -0.75 -12.93 -35.81
CA PRO A 109 -1.48 -12.17 -36.84
C PRO A 109 -3.00 -12.21 -36.63
N PHE A 110 -3.55 -13.35 -36.20
CA PHE A 110 -4.99 -13.48 -35.92
C PHE A 110 -5.41 -12.68 -34.70
N ALA A 111 -4.58 -12.65 -33.66
CA ALA A 111 -4.82 -11.80 -32.49
C ALA A 111 -4.85 -10.32 -32.89
N MET A 112 -3.92 -9.89 -33.77
CA MET A 112 -3.89 -8.53 -34.28
C MET A 112 -5.10 -8.20 -35.15
N GLU A 113 -5.55 -9.15 -35.98
CA GLU A 113 -6.73 -9.01 -36.83
C GLU A 113 -8.02 -8.91 -35.99
N LEU A 114 -8.18 -9.76 -34.98
CA LEU A 114 -9.28 -9.68 -34.00
C LEU A 114 -9.29 -8.33 -33.25
N MET A 115 -8.11 -7.78 -32.95
CA MET A 115 -7.97 -6.47 -32.33
C MET A 115 -8.34 -5.33 -33.29
N SER A 116 -8.02 -5.44 -34.58
CA SER A 116 -8.37 -4.43 -35.58
C SER A 116 -9.84 -4.49 -35.99
N ASP A 117 -10.41 -5.69 -36.14
CA ASP A 117 -11.81 -5.88 -36.55
C ASP A 117 -12.79 -5.52 -35.43
N GLY A 118 -12.42 -5.75 -34.17
CA GLY A 118 -13.17 -5.30 -33.00
C GLY A 118 -13.27 -3.78 -32.85
N ASN A 119 -12.61 -3.00 -33.72
CA ASN A 119 -12.56 -1.54 -33.67
C ASN A 119 -13.06 -0.86 -34.95
N SER A 120 -13.89 -1.54 -35.75
CA SER A 120 -14.50 -0.99 -36.96
C SER A 120 -15.66 -0.03 -36.64
N GLN A 121 -15.31 1.20 -36.29
CA GLN A 121 -15.96 2.48 -36.65
C GLN A 121 -17.39 2.79 -36.15
N ASN A 122 -18.20 1.80 -35.75
CA ASN A 122 -19.56 1.99 -35.22
C ASN A 122 -19.63 2.01 -33.68
N THR A 123 -18.59 1.57 -32.98
CA THR A 123 -18.53 1.61 -31.50
C THR A 123 -18.23 3.01 -30.99
N ILE A 124 -17.34 3.80 -31.60
CA ILE A 124 -17.00 5.16 -31.09
C ILE A 124 -18.23 6.06 -30.93
N PHE A 125 -19.15 6.07 -31.90
CA PHE A 125 -20.38 6.86 -31.81
C PHE A 125 -21.38 6.33 -30.77
N ASN A 126 -21.43 5.01 -30.58
CA ASN A 126 -22.33 4.36 -29.63
C ASN A 126 -21.79 4.41 -28.18
N GLU A 127 -20.46 4.29 -28.02
CA GLU A 127 -19.71 4.49 -26.78
C GLU A 127 -19.77 5.95 -26.33
N LEU A 128 -19.59 6.92 -27.24
CA LEU A 128 -19.74 8.36 -26.94
C LEU A 128 -21.18 8.69 -26.54
N GLY A 129 -22.19 8.09 -27.20
CA GLY A 129 -23.59 8.23 -26.81
C GLY A 129 -23.88 7.65 -25.42
N ARG A 130 -23.34 6.48 -25.10
CA ARG A 130 -23.45 5.88 -23.76
C ARG A 130 -22.66 6.64 -22.71
N GLN A 131 -21.45 7.12 -23.01
CA GLN A 131 -20.65 7.92 -22.10
C GLN A 131 -21.28 9.30 -21.85
N ALA A 132 -21.87 9.94 -22.86
CA ALA A 132 -22.62 11.18 -22.68
C ALA A 132 -23.90 10.97 -21.86
N ALA A 133 -24.62 9.86 -22.07
CA ALA A 133 -25.75 9.46 -21.23
C ALA A 133 -25.31 9.13 -19.79
N GLN A 134 -24.12 8.54 -19.61
CA GLN A 134 -23.55 8.21 -18.30
C GLN A 134 -23.06 9.47 -17.56
N VAL A 135 -22.42 10.42 -18.25
CA VAL A 135 -22.02 11.73 -17.70
C VAL A 135 -23.25 12.56 -17.35
N SER A 136 -24.32 12.49 -18.16
CA SER A 136 -25.62 13.08 -17.84
C SER A 136 -26.27 12.43 -16.61
N SER A 137 -26.24 11.10 -16.50
CA SER A 137 -26.71 10.38 -15.29
C SER A 137 -25.81 10.59 -14.06
N THR A 138 -24.56 11.02 -14.26
CA THR A 138 -23.62 11.38 -13.17
C THR A 138 -23.94 12.79 -12.64
N ALA A 139 -24.31 13.73 -13.52
CA ALA A 139 -24.85 15.02 -13.10
C ALA A 139 -26.20 14.88 -12.36
N LEU A 140 -27.03 13.91 -12.75
CA LEU A 140 -28.28 13.54 -12.05
C LEU A 140 -28.09 12.63 -10.82
N GLY A 141 -26.91 12.03 -10.65
CA GLY A 141 -26.57 11.18 -9.49
C GLY A 141 -25.82 11.93 -8.37
N LEU A 142 -25.33 13.14 -8.65
CA LEU A 142 -24.75 14.05 -7.65
C LEU A 142 -25.73 14.48 -6.54
N PRO A 143 -27.02 14.78 -6.79
CA PRO A 143 -27.96 15.18 -5.74
C PRO A 143 -28.07 14.12 -4.64
N ARG A 144 -28.21 12.85 -5.04
CA ARG A 144 -28.42 11.75 -4.12
C ARG A 144 -27.20 11.44 -3.24
N ARG A 145 -25.99 11.59 -3.80
CA ARG A 145 -24.73 11.44 -3.02
C ARG A 145 -24.52 12.60 -2.04
N ILE A 146 -25.00 13.80 -2.38
CA ILE A 146 -24.97 14.96 -1.49
C ILE A 146 -26.00 14.79 -0.38
N GLU A 147 -27.22 14.34 -0.70
CA GLU A 147 -28.25 13.99 0.28
C GLU A 147 -27.74 12.90 1.24
N ASP A 148 -27.19 11.78 0.74
CA ASP A 148 -26.63 10.73 1.59
C ASP A 148 -25.49 11.23 2.50
N ALA A 149 -24.71 12.22 2.05
CA ALA A 149 -23.63 12.82 2.82
C ALA A 149 -24.16 13.82 3.87
N ILE A 150 -25.22 14.58 3.54
CA ILE A 150 -25.91 15.49 4.45
C ILE A 150 -26.67 14.69 5.51
N ASP A 151 -27.39 13.63 5.14
CA ASP A 151 -28.10 12.74 6.06
C ASP A 151 -27.13 12.09 7.06
N LYS A 152 -25.97 11.62 6.58
CA LYS A 152 -24.91 11.08 7.48
C LYS A 152 -24.29 12.16 8.37
N LEU A 153 -24.24 13.41 7.92
CA LEU A 153 -23.75 14.55 8.70
C LEU A 153 -24.77 14.95 9.78
N GLU A 154 -26.06 14.96 9.44
CA GLU A 154 -27.18 15.24 10.34
C GLU A 154 -27.37 14.14 11.40
N GLN A 155 -27.19 12.88 11.01
CA GLN A 155 -27.22 11.72 11.92
C GLN A 155 -25.97 11.63 12.81
N GLY A 156 -24.99 12.53 12.63
CA GLY A 156 -23.77 12.59 13.45
C GLY A 156 -22.81 11.41 13.21
N ASP A 157 -23.00 10.64 12.14
CA ASP A 157 -22.26 9.40 11.88
C ASP A 157 -20.93 9.64 11.14
N ILE A 158 -20.61 10.91 10.87
CA ILE A 158 -19.30 11.31 10.35
C ILE A 158 -18.27 11.23 11.47
N ARG A 159 -17.69 10.04 11.63
CA ARG A 159 -16.51 9.82 12.45
C ARG A 159 -15.29 10.27 11.66
N VAL A 160 -14.88 11.52 11.83
CA VAL A 160 -13.60 12.01 11.32
C VAL A 160 -12.49 11.24 12.04
N ARG A 161 -11.97 10.19 11.40
CA ARG A 161 -10.81 9.44 11.88
C ARG A 161 -9.56 10.28 11.57
N VAL A 162 -9.32 11.31 12.37
CA VAL A 162 -8.05 12.03 12.36
C VAL A 162 -6.98 10.99 12.70
N ARG A 163 -6.04 10.74 11.78
CA ARG A 163 -4.86 9.93 12.09
C ARG A 163 -4.05 10.72 13.10
N ALA A 164 -4.31 10.45 14.38
CA ALA A 164 -3.74 11.12 15.54
C ALA A 164 -2.25 10.81 15.74
N THR A 165 -1.50 10.41 14.70
CA THR A 165 -0.07 10.14 14.83
C THR A 165 0.67 11.39 15.33
N GLU A 166 0.25 12.59 14.90
CA GLU A 166 0.82 13.84 15.38
C GLU A 166 0.30 14.24 16.77
N THR A 167 -0.98 14.00 17.05
CA THR A 167 -1.57 14.27 18.38
C THR A 167 -0.96 13.37 19.45
N ASP A 168 -0.78 12.07 19.18
CA ASP A 168 -0.12 11.12 20.06
C ASP A 168 1.36 11.49 20.29
N ARG A 169 2.04 12.00 19.25
CA ARG A 169 3.41 12.54 19.39
C ARG A 169 3.45 13.72 20.35
N LEU A 170 2.53 14.68 20.21
CA LEU A 170 2.43 15.83 21.09
C LEU A 170 2.07 15.42 22.53
N VAL A 171 1.12 14.52 22.72
CA VAL A 171 0.72 14.02 24.05
C VAL A 171 1.88 13.29 24.74
N ARG A 172 2.63 12.45 24.01
CA ARG A 172 3.83 11.78 24.54
C ARG A 172 4.93 12.77 24.90
N ARG A 173 5.16 13.80 24.08
CA ARG A 173 6.11 14.87 24.37
C ARG A 173 5.73 15.63 25.63
N VAL A 174 4.45 16.00 25.78
CA VAL A 174 3.93 16.69 26.97
C VAL A 174 4.10 15.82 28.23
N SER A 175 3.74 14.53 28.17
CA SER A 175 3.91 13.60 29.30
C SER A 175 5.37 13.46 29.74
N ASN A 176 6.29 13.35 28.78
CA ASN A 176 7.73 13.26 29.05
C ASN A 176 8.29 14.56 29.66
N VAL A 177 7.86 15.73 29.19
CA VAL A 177 8.24 17.03 29.76
C VAL A 177 7.70 17.16 31.20
N GLN A 178 6.44 16.73 31.43
CA GLN A 178 5.83 16.77 32.76
C GLN A 178 6.58 15.89 33.78
N MET A 179 7.00 14.68 33.37
CA MET A 179 7.87 13.86 34.21
C MET A 179 9.19 14.58 34.54
N GLY A 180 9.80 15.24 33.55
CA GLY A 180 11.02 16.03 33.76
C GLY A 180 10.84 17.17 34.77
N THR A 181 9.73 17.91 34.67
CA THR A 181 9.37 18.98 35.62
C THR A 181 9.19 18.45 37.03
N ASN A 182 8.55 17.29 37.21
CA ASN A 182 8.37 16.68 38.53
C ASN A 182 9.72 16.30 39.18
N TYR A 183 10.64 15.71 38.43
CA TYR A 183 11.99 15.41 38.95
C TYR A 183 12.78 16.66 39.31
N ALA A 184 12.70 17.72 38.49
CA ALA A 184 13.36 18.99 38.78
C ALA A 184 12.85 19.64 40.08
N LEU A 185 11.53 19.60 40.32
CA LEU A 185 10.91 20.07 41.57
C LEU A 185 11.34 19.24 42.78
N LEU A 186 11.42 17.92 42.66
CA LEU A 186 11.88 17.07 43.76
C LEU A 186 13.35 17.35 44.09
N ILE A 187 14.21 17.43 43.08
CA ILE A 187 15.64 17.71 43.27
C ILE A 187 15.85 19.07 43.93
N SER A 188 15.13 20.12 43.49
CA SER A 188 15.25 21.45 44.11
C SER A 188 14.76 21.45 45.56
N GLY A 189 13.63 20.80 45.85
CA GLY A 189 13.09 20.65 47.20
C GLY A 189 14.04 19.92 48.14
N PHE A 190 14.54 18.75 47.73
CA PHE A 190 15.49 17.98 48.53
C PHE A 190 16.83 18.69 48.73
N THR A 191 17.28 19.47 47.75
CA THR A 191 18.50 20.29 47.87
C THR A 191 18.32 21.38 48.92
N LEU A 192 17.18 22.07 48.93
CA LEU A 192 16.84 23.05 49.96
C LEU A 192 16.74 22.41 51.35
N SER A 193 16.05 21.27 51.47
CA SER A 193 15.96 20.52 52.73
C SER A 193 17.32 20.05 53.24
N ALA A 194 18.19 19.54 52.36
CA ALA A 194 19.55 19.15 52.71
C ALA A 194 20.39 20.34 53.21
N THR A 195 20.21 21.52 52.58
CA THR A 195 20.90 22.76 52.96
C THR A 195 20.47 23.22 54.35
N ILE A 196 19.17 23.18 54.66
CA ILE A 196 18.64 23.56 55.97
C ILE A 196 19.13 22.61 57.08
N LEU A 197 19.12 21.30 56.82
CA LEU A 197 19.59 20.29 57.78
C LEU A 197 21.09 20.41 58.06
N TYR A 198 21.89 20.79 57.06
CA TYR A 198 23.31 21.07 57.21
C TYR A 198 23.54 22.28 58.12
N VAL A 199 22.78 23.36 57.94
CA VAL A 199 22.86 24.57 58.78
C VAL A 199 22.42 24.29 60.23
N ASN A 200 21.45 23.39 60.43
CA ASN A 200 20.95 23.00 61.75
C ASN A 200 21.84 21.96 62.48
N ASN A 201 23.11 21.85 62.08
CA ASN A 201 24.13 21.02 62.73
C ASN A 201 23.78 19.52 62.85
N GLN A 202 22.98 18.99 61.90
CA GLN A 202 22.60 17.57 61.78
C GLN A 202 23.26 16.96 60.53
N PRO A 203 24.61 16.79 60.51
CA PRO A 203 25.35 16.42 59.29
C PRO A 203 25.00 15.02 58.78
N GLY A 204 24.61 14.09 59.65
CA GLY A 204 24.23 12.73 59.26
C GLY A 204 22.97 12.68 58.38
N LEU A 205 21.94 13.45 58.73
CA LEU A 205 20.70 13.54 57.97
C LEU A 205 20.89 14.33 56.67
N ALA A 206 21.74 15.36 56.68
CA ALA A 206 22.09 16.11 55.48
C ALA A 206 22.79 15.22 54.43
N PHE A 207 23.74 14.37 54.86
CA PHE A 207 24.42 13.43 53.96
C PHE A 207 23.48 12.38 53.36
N ALA A 208 22.54 11.86 54.16
CA ALA A 208 21.53 10.93 53.68
C ALA A 208 20.64 11.56 52.58
N LEU A 209 20.23 12.81 52.76
CA LEU A 209 19.43 13.53 51.75
C LEU A 209 20.23 13.84 50.48
N ILE A 210 21.51 14.19 50.59
CA ILE A 210 22.37 14.42 49.42
C ILE A 210 22.49 13.12 48.59
N LEU A 211 22.60 11.96 49.23
CA LEU A 211 22.59 10.67 48.53
C LEU A 211 21.28 10.46 47.75
N VAL A 212 20.13 10.80 48.34
CA VAL A 212 18.82 10.72 47.66
C VAL A 212 18.77 11.65 46.45
N VAL A 213 19.30 12.88 46.58
CA VAL A 213 19.39 13.84 45.46
C VAL A 213 20.26 13.30 44.33
N VAL A 214 21.40 12.68 44.63
CA VAL A 214 22.30 12.10 43.63
C VAL A 214 21.62 10.95 42.88
N VAL A 215 20.90 10.07 43.58
CA VAL A 215 20.15 8.96 42.97
C VAL A 215 19.02 9.48 42.08
N MET A 216 18.26 10.49 42.53
CA MET A 216 17.22 11.13 41.72
C MET A 216 17.79 11.88 40.52
N GLY A 217 18.91 12.57 40.68
CA GLY A 217 19.62 13.25 39.59
C GLY A 217 20.10 12.28 38.51
N PHE A 218 20.61 11.11 38.91
CA PHE A 218 20.98 10.06 37.97
C PHE A 218 19.76 9.51 37.20
N ALA A 219 18.63 9.29 37.90
CA ALA A 219 17.38 8.87 37.26
C ALA A 219 16.86 9.91 36.25
N PHE A 220 16.96 11.20 36.59
CA PHE A 220 16.59 12.32 35.71
C PHE A 220 17.43 12.36 34.43
N ILE A 221 18.76 12.23 34.54
CA ILE A 221 19.67 12.18 33.38
C ILE A 221 19.35 10.98 32.47
N ARG A 222 19.06 9.82 33.06
CA ARG A 222 18.68 8.62 32.31
C ARG A 222 17.37 8.82 31.54
N LEU A 223 16.39 9.50 32.15
CA LEU A 223 15.11 9.83 31.53
C LEU A 223 15.29 10.77 30.33
N LEU A 224 16.11 11.83 30.47
CA LEU A 224 16.45 12.73 29.36
C LEU A 224 17.13 12.01 28.20
N LYS A 225 18.09 11.13 28.48
CA LYS A 225 18.75 10.32 27.44
C LYS A 225 17.76 9.39 26.72
N ARG A 226 16.79 8.82 27.43
CA ARG A 226 15.76 7.95 26.85
C ARG A 226 14.84 8.73 25.91
N ILE A 227 14.43 9.94 26.28
CA ILE A 227 13.60 10.82 25.45
C ILE A 227 14.35 11.19 24.16
N ASN A 228 15.61 11.63 24.28
CA ASN A 228 16.40 12.03 23.12
C ASN A 228 16.71 10.87 22.15
N ARG A 229 16.82 9.63 22.68
CA ARG A 229 17.00 8.43 21.85
C ARG A 229 15.74 8.08 21.05
N LEU A 230 14.56 8.28 21.64
CA LEU A 230 13.28 8.03 20.97
C LEU A 230 13.03 9.05 19.85
N ASP A 231 13.37 10.33 20.07
CA ASP A 231 13.26 11.37 19.03
C ASP A 231 14.25 11.15 17.86
N LYS A 232 15.34 10.40 18.05
CA LYS A 232 16.34 10.10 17.00
C LYS A 232 16.04 8.82 16.20
N MET A 233 15.17 7.95 16.70
CA MET A 233 14.77 6.70 16.04
C MET A 233 13.43 6.83 15.29
N MET A 234 12.75 7.96 15.45
CA MET A 234 11.51 8.32 14.73
C MET A 234 11.82 9.28 13.58
#